data_AF-A0A9Q8P5Z0-F1
#
_entry.id   AF-A0A9Q8P5Z0-F1
#
_cell.length_a   1.000
_cell.length_b   1.000
_cell.length_c   1.000
_cell.angle_alpha   90.00
_cell.angle_beta   90.00
_cell.angle_gamma   90.00
#
_symmetry.space_group_name_H-M   'P 1'
#
loop_
_entity.id
_entity.type
_entity.pdbx_description
1 polymer ?
#
loop_
_entity_poly.entity_id
_entity_poly.type
_entity_poly.pdbx_seq_one_letter_code
_entity_poly.pdbx_strand_id
1 'polypeptide(L)'
;MAIMTSDTDLERRFYQDYKQCSFGFAVVKARGVYDDFSPMAMKNNMRRQLPTTIVKQVLYGDDFRQVKQEVVKLFFNEFFHNKDFKRAVRHVILEACRSFHGDGKVVHNVDSIEVTRGGTQTPRLLLLPLVQRIVEEHLRFVYSHAIDRFVACGFFSGENADRDYGHPGSVLPVESNLSFQEVKSTMTSTTETSFLTLPEYWKVYREFEKRPEVLKSLTDSRYVELLDTQIMNGQSEIATIINLDTITHIKIQPAAPALVHPKDIGEGGFPERLSDPAQYSDAALWRYWSPDSAHNVATRGHIFVMNRPCIDLKISPDEKTKCLTFRPMYRTIPDLKCEVERVGERWVEVKVYPRLFNVRR
;
A
#
# COMPACT_ATOMS: atom_id res chain seq x y z
N MET A 1 -24.60 -37.61 -18.32
CA MET A 1 -23.22 -37.10 -18.33
C MET A 1 -23.25 -35.69 -18.86
N ALA A 2 -23.22 -34.70 -17.96
CA ALA A 2 -23.10 -33.30 -18.38
C ALA A 2 -21.65 -33.09 -18.81
N ILE A 3 -21.45 -32.69 -20.07
CA ILE A 3 -20.17 -32.22 -20.58
C ILE A 3 -19.88 -30.92 -19.81
N MET A 4 -19.13 -31.03 -18.71
CA MET A 4 -18.58 -29.89 -18.01
C MET A 4 -17.58 -29.23 -18.96
N THR A 5 -17.90 -28.03 -19.40
CA THR A 5 -17.05 -27.19 -20.24
C THR A 5 -15.69 -26.99 -19.59
N SER A 6 -14.63 -27.07 -20.41
CA SER A 6 -13.20 -27.01 -20.04
C SER A 6 -12.83 -25.90 -19.06
N ASP A 7 -13.54 -24.76 -19.12
CA ASP A 7 -13.27 -23.57 -18.31
C ASP A 7 -13.62 -23.77 -16.83
N THR A 8 -14.68 -24.52 -16.55
CA THR A 8 -15.12 -24.81 -15.17
C THR A 8 -14.11 -25.69 -14.43
N ASP A 9 -13.44 -26.58 -15.16
CA ASP A 9 -12.41 -27.46 -14.59
C ASP A 9 -11.08 -26.73 -14.40
N LEU A 10 -10.74 -25.79 -15.28
CA LEU A 10 -9.57 -24.91 -15.11
C LEU A 10 -9.70 -24.01 -13.89
N GLU A 11 -10.84 -23.32 -13.74
CA GLU A 11 -11.08 -22.43 -12.60
C GLU A 11 -11.02 -23.22 -11.27
N ARG A 12 -11.64 -24.41 -11.23
CA ARG A 12 -11.59 -25.30 -10.07
C ARG A 12 -10.14 -25.68 -9.73
N ARG A 13 -9.33 -26.07 -10.72
CA ARG A 13 -7.93 -26.45 -10.53
C ARG A 13 -7.07 -25.28 -10.05
N PHE A 14 -7.30 -24.07 -10.56
CA PHE A 14 -6.59 -22.86 -10.12
C PHE A 14 -6.86 -22.55 -8.64
N TYR A 15 -8.12 -22.62 -8.21
CA TYR A 15 -8.50 -22.25 -6.84
C TYR A 15 -8.36 -23.37 -5.81
N GLN A 16 -8.15 -24.63 -6.22
CA GLN A 16 -8.10 -25.79 -5.30
C GLN A 16 -7.02 -25.67 -4.21
N ASP A 17 -5.82 -25.20 -4.57
CA ASP A 17 -4.73 -24.95 -3.62
C ASP A 17 -4.22 -23.51 -3.74
N TYR A 18 -5.17 -22.59 -3.92
CA TYR A 18 -4.92 -21.16 -3.96
C TYR A 18 -4.85 -20.57 -2.54
N LYS A 19 -3.84 -19.74 -2.31
CA LYS A 19 -3.71 -18.89 -1.12
C LYS A 19 -3.66 -17.44 -1.57
N GLN A 20 -4.41 -16.60 -0.85
CA GLN A 20 -4.28 -15.16 -0.96
C GLN A 20 -3.72 -14.59 0.33
N CYS A 21 -2.63 -13.85 0.19
CA CYS A 21 -2.09 -12.96 1.20
C CYS A 21 -2.16 -11.54 0.63
N SER A 22 -1.06 -10.78 0.67
CA SER A 22 -0.93 -9.50 -0.06
C SER A 22 -0.76 -9.68 -1.57
N PHE A 23 -0.70 -10.94 -2.03
CA PHE A 23 -0.61 -11.36 -3.42
C PHE A 23 -1.28 -12.75 -3.59
N GLY A 24 -1.45 -13.20 -4.83
CA GLY A 24 -2.04 -14.52 -5.13
C GLY A 24 -0.97 -15.60 -5.30
N PHE A 25 -1.20 -16.80 -4.76
CA PHE A 25 -0.34 -17.97 -4.96
C PHE A 25 -1.17 -19.22 -5.23
N ALA A 26 -1.14 -19.73 -6.47
CA ALA A 26 -1.79 -20.98 -6.87
C ALA A 26 -0.76 -22.11 -7.00
N VAL A 27 -1.08 -23.28 -6.45
CA VAL A 27 -0.36 -24.54 -6.73
C VAL A 27 -1.28 -25.46 -7.52
N VAL A 28 -0.92 -25.75 -8.76
CA VAL A 28 -1.68 -26.63 -9.65
C VAL A 28 -0.91 -27.92 -9.86
N LYS A 29 -1.58 -29.06 -9.72
CA LYS A 29 -1.01 -30.38 -9.98
C LYS A 29 -1.63 -30.93 -11.26
N ALA A 30 -0.80 -31.29 -12.24
CA ALA A 30 -1.25 -31.77 -13.54
C ALA A 30 -0.63 -33.13 -13.90
N ARG A 31 -1.32 -33.84 -14.80
CA ARG A 31 -0.83 -35.04 -15.50
C ARG A 31 -0.66 -34.70 -16.97
N GLY A 32 0.48 -35.07 -17.56
CA GLY A 32 0.74 -34.91 -18.99
C GLY A 32 1.16 -33.50 -19.43
N VAL A 33 0.24 -32.52 -19.40
CA VAL A 33 0.43 -31.21 -20.05
C VAL A 33 0.13 -30.05 -19.10
N TYR A 34 0.80 -28.91 -19.30
CA TYR A 34 0.49 -27.66 -18.62
C TYR A 34 -0.73 -26.97 -19.24
N ASP A 35 -1.63 -26.49 -18.39
CA ASP A 35 -2.69 -25.60 -18.83
C ASP A 35 -2.22 -24.14 -18.80
N ASP A 36 -2.95 -23.29 -19.52
CA ASP A 36 -2.75 -21.85 -19.47
C ASP A 36 -3.61 -21.21 -18.37
N PHE A 37 -2.98 -20.82 -17.27
CA PHE A 37 -3.63 -20.11 -16.17
C PHE A 37 -3.54 -18.58 -16.27
N SER A 38 -2.97 -18.05 -17.37
CA SER A 38 -2.75 -16.60 -17.53
C SER A 38 -4.05 -15.79 -17.42
N PRO A 39 -5.17 -16.17 -18.08
CA PRO A 39 -6.42 -15.40 -17.98
C PRO A 39 -6.98 -15.35 -16.54
N MET A 40 -6.89 -16.46 -15.79
CA MET A 40 -7.37 -16.53 -14.41
C MET A 40 -6.49 -15.70 -13.47
N ALA A 41 -5.17 -15.80 -13.61
CA ALA A 41 -4.24 -15.03 -12.78
C ALA A 41 -4.40 -13.51 -13.00
N MET A 42 -4.51 -13.07 -14.27
CA MET A 42 -4.74 -11.67 -14.60
C MET A 42 -6.11 -11.17 -14.12
N LYS A 43 -7.18 -11.96 -14.33
CA LYS A 43 -8.52 -11.64 -13.81
C LYS A 43 -8.52 -11.54 -12.29
N ASN A 44 -7.79 -12.43 -11.60
CA ASN A 44 -7.67 -12.42 -10.15
C ASN A 44 -6.89 -11.18 -9.66
N ASN A 45 -5.78 -10.82 -10.30
CA ASN A 45 -5.04 -9.58 -10.01
C ASN A 45 -5.94 -8.34 -10.12
N MET A 46 -6.73 -8.25 -11.19
CA MET A 46 -7.66 -7.14 -11.42
C MET A 46 -8.78 -7.10 -10.39
N ARG A 47 -9.47 -8.23 -10.19
CA ARG A 47 -10.64 -8.32 -9.31
C ARG A 47 -10.27 -8.10 -7.85
N ARG A 48 -9.11 -8.61 -7.42
CA ARG A 48 -8.65 -8.56 -6.04
C ARG A 48 -7.61 -7.48 -5.78
N GLN A 49 -7.29 -6.67 -6.80
CA GLN A 49 -6.32 -5.57 -6.76
C GLN A 49 -4.96 -6.03 -6.20
N LEU A 50 -4.47 -7.17 -6.66
CA LEU A 50 -3.20 -7.73 -6.22
C LEU A 50 -2.07 -7.23 -7.13
N PRO A 51 -0.87 -6.97 -6.61
CA PRO A 51 0.29 -6.58 -7.42
C PRO A 51 0.82 -7.74 -8.27
N THR A 52 0.60 -8.98 -7.82
CA THR A 52 1.05 -10.17 -8.54
C THR A 52 0.22 -11.40 -8.15
N THR A 53 0.11 -12.35 -9.07
CA THR A 53 -0.31 -13.73 -8.80
C THR A 53 0.77 -14.67 -9.33
N ILE A 54 1.22 -15.57 -8.48
CA ILE A 54 2.18 -16.62 -8.83
C ILE A 54 1.40 -17.90 -9.08
N VAL A 55 1.64 -18.54 -10.22
CA VAL A 55 1.08 -19.87 -10.51
C VAL A 55 2.22 -20.87 -10.64
N LYS A 56 2.28 -21.78 -9.68
CA LYS A 56 3.19 -22.91 -9.72
C LYS A 56 2.42 -24.13 -10.23
N GLN A 57 2.82 -24.64 -11.39
CA GLN A 57 2.32 -25.88 -11.96
C GLN A 57 3.33 -27.00 -11.73
N VAL A 58 2.88 -28.14 -11.21
CA VAL A 58 3.70 -29.33 -10.97
C VAL A 58 3.18 -30.47 -11.83
N LEU A 59 4.03 -30.91 -12.75
CA LEU A 59 3.76 -32.02 -13.62
C LEU A 59 4.27 -33.32 -13.00
N TYR A 60 3.35 -34.26 -12.76
CA TYR A 60 3.68 -35.56 -12.21
C TYR A 60 3.77 -36.65 -13.28
N GLY A 61 4.49 -37.71 -12.96
CA GLY A 61 4.33 -39.00 -13.64
C GLY A 61 2.95 -39.62 -13.42
N ASP A 62 2.67 -40.69 -14.15
CA ASP A 62 1.33 -41.30 -14.19
C ASP A 62 0.88 -41.80 -12.80
N ASP A 63 1.83 -42.15 -11.94
CA ASP A 63 1.64 -42.66 -10.59
C ASP A 63 1.57 -41.56 -9.49
N PHE A 64 1.72 -40.28 -9.85
CA PHE A 64 1.86 -39.15 -8.90
C PHE A 64 3.01 -39.26 -7.88
N ARG A 65 3.93 -40.22 -8.03
CA ARG A 65 5.02 -40.43 -7.07
C ARG A 65 6.23 -39.55 -7.35
N GLN A 66 6.47 -39.24 -8.62
CA GLN A 66 7.63 -38.45 -9.04
C GLN A 66 7.21 -37.18 -9.77
N VAL A 67 7.86 -36.07 -9.40
CA VAL A 67 7.75 -34.79 -10.11
C VAL A 67 8.63 -34.87 -11.35
N LYS A 68 8.00 -34.82 -12.53
CA LYS A 68 8.70 -34.78 -13.82
C LYS A 68 9.28 -33.39 -14.05
N GLN A 69 8.47 -32.37 -13.81
CA GLN A 69 8.79 -30.99 -14.09
C GLN A 69 7.92 -30.07 -13.23
N GLU A 70 8.43 -28.88 -12.94
CA GLU A 70 7.71 -27.82 -12.26
C GLU A 70 7.93 -26.51 -13.01
N VAL A 71 6.88 -25.71 -13.16
CA VAL A 71 6.96 -24.38 -13.76
C VAL A 71 6.29 -23.39 -12.83
N VAL A 72 7.02 -22.35 -12.44
CA VAL A 72 6.52 -21.19 -11.70
C VAL A 72 6.38 -20.03 -12.66
N LYS A 73 5.14 -19.63 -12.98
CA LYS A 73 4.83 -18.46 -13.80
C LYS A 73 4.44 -17.28 -12.92
N LEU A 74 4.88 -16.09 -13.31
CA LEU A 74 4.67 -14.83 -12.59
C LEU A 74 3.72 -13.95 -13.40
N PHE A 75 2.60 -13.54 -12.81
CA PHE A 75 1.62 -12.68 -13.45
C PHE A 75 1.53 -11.36 -12.68
N PHE A 76 2.16 -10.32 -13.22
CA PHE A 76 2.20 -9.00 -12.59
C PHE A 76 1.02 -8.14 -13.04
N ASN A 77 0.56 -7.28 -12.12
CA ASN A 77 -0.48 -6.32 -12.40
C ASN A 77 0.15 -4.98 -12.84
N GLU A 78 -0.07 -4.58 -14.08
CA GLU A 78 0.50 -3.34 -14.65
C GLU A 78 -0.07 -2.06 -14.03
N PHE A 79 -1.15 -2.14 -13.25
CA PHE A 79 -1.66 -0.99 -12.47
C PHE A 79 -0.81 -0.68 -11.23
N PHE A 80 0.16 -1.53 -10.90
CA PHE A 80 1.12 -1.28 -9.84
C PHE A 80 2.43 -0.79 -10.44
N HIS A 81 3.12 0.10 -9.73
CA HIS A 81 4.46 0.53 -10.13
C HIS A 81 5.42 -0.67 -10.16
N ASN A 82 6.44 -0.63 -11.01
CA ASN A 82 7.47 -1.68 -10.99
C ASN A 82 8.54 -1.37 -9.96
N LYS A 83 9.35 -0.30 -10.14
CA LYS A 83 10.42 0.08 -9.19
C LYS A 83 11.23 -1.13 -8.70
N ASP A 84 11.66 -1.94 -9.68
CA ASP A 84 12.32 -3.24 -9.54
C ASP A 84 11.57 -4.38 -8.83
N PHE A 85 10.27 -4.23 -8.54
CA PHE A 85 9.42 -5.27 -7.96
C PHE A 85 9.42 -6.57 -8.78
N LYS A 86 9.18 -6.48 -10.10
CA LYS A 86 9.13 -7.67 -10.98
C LYS A 86 10.46 -8.43 -10.93
N ARG A 87 11.58 -7.69 -10.99
CA ARG A 87 12.94 -8.25 -10.93
C ARG A 87 13.21 -8.91 -9.58
N ALA A 88 12.85 -8.26 -8.48
CA ALA A 88 13.06 -8.78 -7.13
C ALA A 88 12.27 -10.08 -6.87
N VAL A 89 10.98 -10.11 -7.21
CA VAL A 89 10.14 -11.33 -7.07
C VAL A 89 10.73 -12.47 -7.89
N ARG A 90 11.11 -12.22 -9.14
CA ARG A 90 11.72 -13.24 -10.00
C ARG A 90 13.05 -13.74 -9.42
N HIS A 91 13.92 -12.83 -9.01
CA HIS A 91 15.23 -13.15 -8.45
C HIS A 91 15.11 -14.07 -7.23
N VAL A 92 14.24 -13.71 -6.28
CA VAL A 92 14.04 -14.49 -5.06
C VAL A 92 13.51 -15.90 -5.35
N ILE A 93 12.53 -16.04 -6.24
CA ILE A 93 11.98 -17.36 -6.59
C ILE A 93 13.05 -18.19 -7.33
N LEU A 94 13.82 -17.57 -8.22
CA LEU A 94 14.88 -18.23 -8.96
C LEU A 94 15.95 -18.78 -8.01
N GLU A 95 16.43 -17.96 -7.09
CA GLU A 95 17.44 -18.37 -6.11
C GLU A 95 16.91 -19.41 -5.13
N ALA A 96 15.65 -19.33 -4.72
CA ALA A 96 15.01 -20.37 -3.91
C ALA A 96 14.92 -21.71 -4.66
N CYS A 97 14.51 -21.71 -5.92
CA CYS A 97 14.48 -22.91 -6.75
C CYS A 97 15.88 -23.49 -6.95
N ARG A 98 16.88 -22.64 -7.23
CA ARG A 98 18.29 -23.02 -7.40
C ARG A 98 18.87 -23.64 -6.14
N SER A 99 18.64 -23.01 -4.99
CA SER A 99 19.08 -23.55 -3.70
C SER A 99 18.41 -24.89 -3.39
N PHE A 100 17.14 -25.07 -3.75
CA PHE A 100 16.40 -26.29 -3.42
C PHE A 100 16.74 -27.47 -4.35
N HIS A 101 16.93 -27.23 -5.66
CA HIS A 101 17.10 -28.27 -6.68
C HIS A 101 18.53 -28.40 -7.23
N GLY A 102 19.36 -27.37 -7.04
CA GLY A 102 20.67 -27.20 -7.67
C GLY A 102 20.59 -26.41 -8.98
N ASP A 103 21.62 -25.60 -9.24
CA ASP A 103 21.65 -24.65 -10.37
C ASP A 103 21.43 -25.32 -11.73
N GLY A 104 21.99 -26.51 -11.94
CA GLY A 104 21.88 -27.25 -13.20
C GLY A 104 20.48 -27.80 -13.52
N LYS A 105 19.51 -27.69 -12.60
CA LYS A 105 18.14 -28.17 -12.80
C LYS A 105 17.13 -27.05 -13.05
N VAL A 106 17.56 -25.79 -12.90
CA VAL A 106 16.66 -24.64 -12.95
C VAL A 106 16.97 -23.79 -14.18
N VAL A 107 15.99 -23.68 -15.06
CA VAL A 107 16.02 -22.80 -16.22
C VAL A 107 15.04 -21.66 -15.97
N HIS A 108 15.32 -20.47 -16.49
CA HIS A 108 14.38 -19.35 -16.38
C HIS A 108 14.33 -18.56 -17.66
N ASN A 109 13.20 -17.91 -17.89
CA ASN A 109 13.04 -16.86 -18.89
C ASN A 109 12.53 -15.58 -18.20
N VAL A 110 11.85 -14.72 -18.94
CA VAL A 110 11.40 -13.41 -18.43
C VAL A 110 10.36 -13.58 -17.31
N ASP A 111 9.34 -14.41 -17.54
CA ASP A 111 8.14 -14.51 -16.68
C ASP A 111 7.93 -15.91 -16.07
N SER A 112 8.87 -16.83 -16.28
CA SER A 112 8.77 -18.18 -15.73
C SER A 112 10.11 -18.77 -15.31
N ILE A 113 10.02 -19.63 -14.30
CA ILE A 113 11.12 -20.42 -13.75
C ILE A 113 10.71 -21.88 -13.85
N GLU A 114 11.52 -22.67 -14.50
CA GLU A 114 11.30 -24.08 -14.78
C GLU A 114 12.31 -24.93 -14.03
N VAL A 115 11.83 -25.98 -13.37
CA VAL A 115 12.65 -26.99 -12.71
C VAL A 115 12.46 -28.32 -13.44
N THR A 116 13.55 -28.87 -13.95
CA THR A 116 13.57 -30.16 -14.64
C THR A 116 14.14 -31.25 -13.74
N ARG A 117 13.53 -32.45 -13.77
CA ARG A 117 14.06 -33.65 -13.08
C ARG A 117 14.37 -33.42 -11.57
N GLY A 118 13.55 -32.60 -10.90
CA GLY A 118 13.74 -32.23 -9.50
C GLY A 118 13.50 -33.39 -8.53
N GLY A 119 12.77 -34.44 -8.94
CA GLY A 119 12.36 -35.58 -8.11
C GLY A 119 11.32 -35.22 -7.05
N THR A 120 11.39 -33.98 -6.53
CA THR A 120 10.45 -33.37 -5.60
C THR A 120 10.01 -32.00 -6.13
N GLN A 121 8.98 -31.41 -5.53
CA GLN A 121 8.49 -30.08 -5.87
C GLN A 121 9.03 -29.04 -4.90
N THR A 122 9.27 -27.80 -5.34
CA THR A 122 9.68 -26.68 -4.48
C THR A 122 8.58 -26.36 -3.45
N PRO A 123 8.79 -26.46 -2.13
CA PRO A 123 7.69 -26.28 -1.20
C PRO A 123 7.07 -24.87 -1.29
N ARG A 124 5.72 -24.76 -1.31
CA ARG A 124 5.05 -23.45 -1.16
C ARG A 124 5.49 -22.76 0.13
N LEU A 125 5.74 -23.53 1.18
CA LEU A 125 6.23 -23.04 2.47
C LEU A 125 7.62 -22.38 2.39
N LEU A 126 8.42 -22.71 1.36
CA LEU A 126 9.65 -22.01 1.05
C LEU A 126 9.35 -20.72 0.27
N LEU A 127 8.60 -20.80 -0.83
CA LEU A 127 8.43 -19.66 -1.75
C LEU A 127 7.54 -18.53 -1.21
N LEU A 128 6.42 -18.87 -0.56
CA LEU A 128 5.40 -17.90 -0.17
C LEU A 128 5.93 -16.86 0.83
N PRO A 129 6.62 -17.23 1.92
CA PRO A 129 7.15 -16.23 2.88
C PRO A 129 8.19 -15.28 2.26
N LEU A 130 9.02 -15.78 1.34
CA LEU A 130 10.07 -14.99 0.69
C LEU A 130 9.45 -13.90 -0.21
N VAL A 131 8.45 -14.27 -1.00
CA VAL A 131 7.72 -13.33 -1.87
C VAL A 131 6.89 -12.35 -1.03
N GLN A 132 6.27 -12.81 0.06
CA GLN A 132 5.45 -11.97 0.93
C GLN A 132 6.25 -10.75 1.44
N ARG A 133 7.50 -10.93 1.87
CA ARG A 133 8.37 -9.81 2.33
C ARG A 133 8.60 -8.75 1.24
N ILE A 134 8.80 -9.18 -0.01
CA ILE A 134 8.99 -8.27 -1.15
C ILE A 134 7.70 -7.52 -1.46
N VAL A 135 6.56 -8.22 -1.45
CA VAL A 135 5.24 -7.64 -1.71
C VAL A 135 4.86 -6.63 -0.63
N GLU A 136 5.13 -6.94 0.64
CA GLU A 136 4.88 -6.02 1.76
C GLU A 136 5.68 -4.73 1.61
N GLU A 137 6.98 -4.83 1.32
CA GLU A 137 7.79 -3.65 1.02
C GLU A 137 7.24 -2.90 -0.20
N HIS A 138 6.90 -3.61 -1.29
CA HIS A 138 6.34 -3.03 -2.50
C HIS A 138 5.09 -2.17 -2.23
N LEU A 139 4.17 -2.69 -1.41
CA LEU A 139 2.89 -2.07 -1.05
C LEU A 139 2.99 -0.94 -0.01
N ARG A 140 4.19 -0.67 0.55
CA ARG A 140 4.40 0.52 1.41
C ARG A 140 4.19 1.83 0.67
N PHE A 141 4.22 1.82 -0.66
CA PHE A 141 4.00 3.01 -1.48
C PHE A 141 2.96 2.71 -2.54
N VAL A 142 2.04 3.65 -2.73
CA VAL A 142 1.09 3.65 -3.85
C VAL A 142 1.38 4.84 -4.74
N TYR A 143 1.21 4.68 -6.04
CA TYR A 143 1.28 5.80 -6.97
C TYR A 143 -0.13 6.36 -7.15
N SER A 144 -0.32 7.64 -6.84
CA SER A 144 -1.56 8.35 -7.09
C SER A 144 -1.44 9.13 -8.38
N HIS A 145 -2.24 8.77 -9.38
CA HIS A 145 -2.34 9.51 -10.64
C HIS A 145 -3.01 10.88 -10.43
N ALA A 146 -3.88 11.01 -9.42
CA ALA A 146 -4.60 12.26 -9.16
C ALA A 146 -3.70 13.42 -8.70
N ILE A 147 -2.53 13.10 -8.13
CA ILE A 147 -1.54 14.08 -7.67
C ILE A 147 -0.14 13.86 -8.26
N ASP A 148 0.00 12.88 -9.15
CA ASP A 148 1.25 12.50 -9.84
C ASP A 148 2.43 12.23 -8.89
N ARG A 149 2.17 11.52 -7.78
CA ARG A 149 3.17 11.23 -6.74
C ARG A 149 3.01 9.85 -6.13
N PHE A 150 4.10 9.35 -5.56
CA PHE A 150 4.07 8.22 -4.66
C PHE A 150 3.67 8.67 -3.26
N VAL A 151 2.65 8.01 -2.70
CA VAL A 151 2.14 8.24 -1.35
C VAL A 151 2.55 7.06 -0.48
N ALA A 152 3.20 7.31 0.65
CA ALA A 152 3.49 6.26 1.62
C ALA A 152 2.19 5.76 2.26
N CYS A 153 2.00 4.45 2.38
CA CYS A 153 0.90 3.83 3.14
C CYS A 153 1.18 3.78 4.66
N GLY A 154 2.15 4.57 5.12
CA GLY A 154 2.57 4.70 6.52
C GLY A 154 2.88 6.15 6.88
N PHE A 155 3.25 6.37 8.14
CA PHE A 155 3.55 7.71 8.68
C PHE A 155 5.03 7.85 9.03
N PHE A 156 5.50 9.09 9.06
CA PHE A 156 6.85 9.41 9.49
C PHE A 156 7.01 9.24 11.01
N SER A 157 8.07 8.53 11.44
CA SER A 157 8.24 8.11 12.84
C SER A 157 9.36 8.79 13.62
N GLY A 158 9.87 9.91 13.13
CA GLY A 158 10.86 10.70 13.86
C GLY A 158 12.17 9.93 14.05
N GLU A 159 12.66 9.85 15.28
CA GLU A 159 13.98 9.29 15.64
C GLU A 159 14.12 7.79 15.34
N ASN A 160 13.00 7.07 15.18
CA ASN A 160 12.99 5.68 14.75
C ASN A 160 12.78 5.51 13.24
N ALA A 161 12.86 6.58 12.44
CA ALA A 161 12.66 6.51 10.99
C ALA A 161 13.56 5.44 10.33
N ASP A 162 14.82 5.31 10.75
CA ASP A 162 15.74 4.30 10.19
C ASP A 162 15.33 2.84 10.49
N ARG A 163 14.39 2.61 11.42
CA ARG A 163 13.98 1.27 11.88
C ARG A 163 12.50 0.94 11.68
N ASP A 164 11.61 1.93 11.73
CA ASP A 164 10.15 1.72 11.77
C ASP A 164 9.40 2.86 11.06
N TYR A 165 9.42 2.90 9.72
CA TYR A 165 8.37 3.64 9.01
C TYR A 165 7.09 2.81 9.11
N GLY A 166 6.12 3.26 9.92
CA GLY A 166 4.92 2.50 10.26
C GLY A 166 4.37 1.73 9.06
N HIS A 167 4.54 0.40 9.07
CA HIS A 167 4.04 -0.44 7.98
C HIS A 167 2.50 -0.43 7.98
N PRO A 168 1.85 -0.57 6.81
CA PRO A 168 0.42 -0.84 6.77
C PRO A 168 0.09 -2.05 7.64
N GLY A 169 -0.57 -1.84 8.79
CA GLY A 169 -0.88 -2.90 9.76
C GLY A 169 0.14 -3.15 10.86
N SER A 170 1.29 -2.44 10.92
CA SER A 170 2.15 -2.42 12.11
C SER A 170 1.32 -1.94 13.29
N VAL A 171 1.36 -2.66 14.42
CA VAL A 171 0.54 -2.38 15.63
C VAL A 171 1.17 -1.31 16.53
N LEU A 172 2.46 -0.99 16.32
CA LEU A 172 3.19 -0.06 17.16
C LEU A 172 2.79 1.39 16.84
N PRO A 173 2.44 2.19 17.85
CA PRO A 173 2.18 3.61 17.66
C PRO A 173 3.49 4.34 17.29
N VAL A 174 3.46 5.04 16.17
CA VAL A 174 4.45 6.05 15.83
C VAL A 174 4.32 7.24 16.80
N GLU A 175 5.33 7.45 17.64
CA GLU A 175 5.48 8.65 18.47
C GLU A 175 6.47 9.62 17.81
N SER A 176 5.97 10.67 17.16
CA SER A 176 6.81 11.64 16.45
C SER A 176 6.97 12.97 17.18
N ASN A 177 5.95 13.39 17.95
CA ASN A 177 5.93 14.65 18.69
C ASN A 177 6.34 15.88 17.84
N LEU A 178 5.84 15.93 16.60
CA LEU A 178 6.19 16.95 15.61
C LEU A 178 5.14 18.06 15.59
N SER A 179 5.58 19.31 15.50
CA SER A 179 4.69 20.41 15.08
C SER A 179 4.71 20.60 13.58
N PHE A 180 3.71 21.31 13.05
CA PHE A 180 3.66 21.67 11.64
C PHE A 180 4.91 22.46 11.20
N GLN A 181 5.35 23.42 12.02
CA GLN A 181 6.56 24.22 11.73
C GLN A 181 7.82 23.37 11.65
N GLU A 182 7.98 22.38 12.53
CA GLU A 182 9.13 21.46 12.49
C GLU A 182 9.11 20.59 11.23
N VAL A 183 7.92 20.11 10.82
CA VAL A 183 7.77 19.37 9.56
C VAL A 183 8.16 20.26 8.39
N LYS A 184 7.62 21.49 8.29
CA LYS A 184 7.98 22.42 7.21
C LYS A 184 9.47 22.70 7.17
N SER A 185 10.07 23.00 8.32
CA SER A 185 11.52 23.23 8.44
C SER A 185 12.31 22.01 7.93
N THR A 186 11.93 20.80 8.35
CA THR A 186 12.60 19.56 7.92
C THR A 186 12.48 19.37 6.41
N MET A 187 11.29 19.62 5.84
CA MET A 187 11.02 19.46 4.41
C MET A 187 11.73 20.50 3.54
N THR A 188 12.11 21.68 4.07
CA THR A 188 12.86 22.68 3.27
C THR A 188 14.18 22.16 2.72
N SER A 189 14.76 21.14 3.38
CA SER A 189 16.02 20.52 2.97
C SER A 189 15.85 19.44 1.89
N THR A 190 14.61 19.10 1.51
CA THR A 190 14.30 18.01 0.59
C THR A 190 13.53 18.50 -0.63
N THR A 191 14.03 18.24 -1.85
CA THR A 191 13.32 18.61 -3.09
C THR A 191 12.37 17.53 -3.60
N GLU A 192 12.58 16.28 -3.17
CA GLU A 192 11.89 15.10 -3.68
C GLU A 192 10.79 14.59 -2.73
N THR A 193 10.71 15.14 -1.53
CA THR A 193 9.78 14.73 -0.48
C THR A 193 8.88 15.90 -0.08
N SER A 194 7.59 15.62 0.11
CA SER A 194 6.60 16.55 0.67
C SER A 194 5.56 15.77 1.48
N PHE A 195 4.45 16.39 1.85
CA PHE A 195 3.30 15.72 2.47
C PHE A 195 1.99 16.30 1.95
N LEU A 196 0.90 15.57 2.13
CA LEU A 196 -0.39 15.88 1.49
C LEU A 196 -0.92 17.24 1.93
N THR A 197 -1.31 18.09 1.00
CA THR A 197 -2.25 19.20 1.28
C THR A 197 -3.66 18.62 1.51
N LEU A 198 -4.57 19.40 2.11
CA LEU A 198 -5.97 18.99 2.30
C LEU A 198 -6.69 18.65 0.97
N PRO A 199 -6.58 19.45 -0.11
CA PRO A 199 -7.09 19.06 -1.43
C PRO A 199 -6.53 17.72 -1.93
N GLU A 200 -5.20 17.53 -1.83
CA GLU A 200 -4.54 16.33 -2.31
C GLU A 200 -4.95 15.09 -1.52
N TYR A 201 -5.13 15.22 -0.19
CA TYR A 201 -5.65 14.14 0.65
C TYR A 201 -6.96 13.59 0.09
N TRP A 202 -7.91 14.47 -0.25
CA TRP A 202 -9.20 14.06 -0.79
C TRP A 202 -9.12 13.49 -2.21
N LYS A 203 -8.22 14.01 -3.06
CA LYS A 203 -7.94 13.42 -4.38
C LYS A 203 -7.45 11.99 -4.24
N VAL A 204 -6.46 11.75 -3.37
CA VAL A 204 -5.90 10.43 -3.06
C VAL A 204 -6.96 9.51 -2.46
N TYR A 205 -7.76 10.01 -1.51
CA TYR A 205 -8.86 9.26 -0.90
C TYR A 205 -9.85 8.75 -1.95
N ARG A 206 -10.29 9.61 -2.88
CA ARG A 206 -11.24 9.24 -3.94
C ARG A 206 -10.64 8.26 -4.95
N GLU A 207 -9.40 8.47 -5.36
CA GLU A 207 -8.69 7.56 -6.27
C GLU A 207 -8.63 6.15 -5.69
N PHE A 208 -8.42 6.04 -4.38
CA PHE A 208 -8.27 4.77 -3.68
C PHE A 208 -9.49 4.29 -2.91
N GLU A 209 -10.67 4.89 -3.12
CA GLU A 209 -11.90 4.50 -2.40
C GLU A 209 -12.27 3.02 -2.59
N LYS A 210 -11.87 2.44 -3.73
CA LYS A 210 -12.08 1.02 -4.04
C LYS A 210 -10.93 0.10 -3.62
N ARG A 211 -9.92 0.62 -2.92
CA ARG A 211 -8.72 -0.10 -2.44
C ARG A 211 -8.69 -0.15 -0.91
N PRO A 212 -9.35 -1.15 -0.28
CA PRO A 212 -9.55 -1.18 1.18
C PRO A 212 -8.24 -1.11 1.99
N GLU A 213 -7.16 -1.68 1.49
CA GLU A 213 -5.84 -1.67 2.12
C GLU A 213 -5.22 -0.27 2.18
N VAL A 214 -5.43 0.54 1.15
CA VAL A 214 -4.95 1.93 1.09
C VAL A 214 -5.84 2.83 1.93
N LEU A 215 -7.16 2.66 1.82
CA LEU A 215 -8.12 3.38 2.64
C LEU A 215 -7.87 3.17 4.13
N LYS A 216 -7.64 1.92 4.56
CA LYS A 216 -7.31 1.61 5.95
C LYS A 216 -6.11 2.41 6.47
N SER A 217 -5.12 2.65 5.61
CA SER A 217 -3.96 3.49 5.93
C SER A 217 -4.34 4.98 5.97
N LEU A 218 -5.12 5.47 5.01
CA LEU A 218 -5.56 6.88 4.94
C LEU A 218 -6.46 7.28 6.10
N THR A 219 -7.22 6.34 6.65
CA THR A 219 -8.15 6.53 7.78
C THR A 219 -7.64 5.94 9.09
N ASP A 220 -6.35 5.60 9.18
CA ASP A 220 -5.78 4.93 10.34
C ASP A 220 -6.06 5.72 11.63
N SER A 221 -6.74 5.06 12.57
CA SER A 221 -7.24 5.68 13.80
C SER A 221 -6.16 6.04 14.80
N ARG A 222 -4.92 5.59 14.58
CA ARG A 222 -3.84 5.70 15.56
C ARG A 222 -3.03 6.98 15.44
N TYR A 223 -3.28 7.77 14.39
CA TYR A 223 -2.46 8.91 14.03
C TYR A 223 -3.30 10.14 13.72
N VAL A 224 -2.72 11.29 14.02
CA VAL A 224 -3.18 12.59 13.52
C VAL A 224 -2.18 13.03 12.46
N GLU A 225 -2.64 13.08 11.22
CA GLU A 225 -1.86 13.44 10.05
C GLU A 225 -1.96 14.94 9.81
N LEU A 226 -0.86 15.64 9.98
CA LEU A 226 -0.64 16.99 9.50
C LEU A 226 -0.75 17.02 7.98
N LEU A 227 -1.50 18.00 7.48
CA LEU A 227 -1.63 18.27 6.06
C LEU A 227 -0.96 19.60 5.73
N ASP A 228 -0.34 19.75 4.56
CA ASP A 228 0.37 20.96 4.14
C ASP A 228 -0.59 22.08 3.75
N THR A 229 -1.48 22.43 4.67
CA THR A 229 -2.56 23.40 4.51
C THR A 229 -2.63 24.28 5.74
N GLN A 230 -2.00 25.45 5.64
CA GLN A 230 -2.12 26.50 6.62
C GLN A 230 -3.35 27.35 6.32
N ILE A 231 -4.05 27.74 7.37
CA ILE A 231 -5.27 28.52 7.32
C ILE A 231 -5.02 29.81 8.09
N MET A 232 -4.98 30.91 7.36
CA MET A 232 -4.82 32.26 7.88
C MET A 232 -6.17 32.96 7.86
N ASN A 233 -6.41 33.84 8.83
CA ASN A 233 -7.71 34.49 9.06
C ASN A 233 -8.84 33.47 9.27
N GLY A 234 -8.57 32.36 9.97
CA GLY A 234 -9.51 31.24 10.12
C GLY A 234 -10.86 31.59 10.77
N GLN A 235 -10.92 32.68 11.55
CA GLN A 235 -12.14 33.21 12.15
C GLN A 235 -13.00 34.07 11.19
N SER A 236 -12.45 34.42 10.02
CA SER A 236 -13.16 35.21 9.00
C SER A 236 -13.97 34.29 8.08
N GLU A 237 -15.02 34.82 7.46
CA GLU A 237 -15.82 34.08 6.47
C GLU A 237 -14.97 33.61 5.28
N ILE A 238 -13.98 34.43 4.88
CA ILE A 238 -13.00 34.13 3.84
C ILE A 238 -11.65 33.93 4.52
N ALA A 239 -11.15 32.71 4.48
CA ALA A 239 -9.82 32.37 4.97
C ALA A 239 -8.80 32.41 3.82
N THR A 240 -7.56 32.74 4.16
CA THR A 240 -6.42 32.63 3.25
C THR A 240 -5.74 31.29 3.48
N ILE A 241 -5.70 30.46 2.45
CA ILE A 241 -5.12 29.13 2.49
C ILE A 241 -3.75 29.18 1.84
N ILE A 242 -2.74 28.62 2.52
CA ILE A 242 -1.38 28.52 2.02
C ILE A 242 -1.02 27.03 1.91
N ASN A 243 -0.84 26.57 0.67
CA ASN A 243 -0.51 25.18 0.30
C ASN A 243 0.67 25.18 -0.67
N LEU A 244 1.79 24.50 -0.38
CA LEU A 244 2.90 24.33 -1.36
C LEU A 244 3.21 25.61 -2.17
N ASP A 245 3.30 26.76 -1.47
CA ASP A 245 3.56 28.11 -2.02
C ASP A 245 2.43 28.76 -2.85
N THR A 246 1.25 28.14 -2.93
CA THR A 246 0.03 28.71 -3.50
C THR A 246 -0.80 29.38 -2.41
N ILE A 247 -1.26 30.60 -2.68
CA ILE A 247 -2.18 31.34 -1.81
C ILE A 247 -3.56 31.38 -2.47
N THR A 248 -4.58 30.90 -1.76
CA THR A 248 -5.97 30.97 -2.22
C THR A 248 -6.87 31.58 -1.15
N HIS A 249 -8.00 32.15 -1.57
CA HIS A 249 -9.00 32.69 -0.67
C HIS A 249 -10.26 31.83 -0.79
N ILE A 250 -10.70 31.23 0.32
CA ILE A 250 -11.78 30.25 0.33
C ILE A 250 -12.78 30.60 1.42
N LYS A 251 -14.07 30.46 1.12
CA LYS A 251 -15.13 30.52 2.13
C LYS A 251 -15.17 29.22 2.92
N ILE A 252 -14.92 29.29 4.22
CA ILE A 252 -15.00 28.14 5.11
C ILE A 252 -16.34 28.14 5.84
N GLN A 253 -17.07 27.03 5.80
CA GLN A 253 -18.31 26.90 6.55
C GLN A 253 -18.01 26.77 8.04
N PRO A 254 -18.58 27.62 8.91
CA PRO A 254 -18.39 27.53 10.35
C PRO A 254 -19.02 26.24 10.88
N ALA A 255 -18.30 25.52 11.75
CA ALA A 255 -18.72 24.23 12.27
C ALA A 255 -18.25 24.03 13.73
N ALA A 256 -19.17 23.61 14.61
CA ALA A 256 -18.89 23.46 16.03
C ALA A 256 -19.48 22.17 16.64
N PRO A 257 -18.76 21.03 16.56
CA PRO A 257 -18.42 20.31 15.33
C PRO A 257 -19.61 20.06 14.39
N ALA A 258 -19.32 19.75 13.13
CA ALA A 258 -20.31 19.26 12.15
C ALA A 258 -19.97 17.85 11.65
N LEU A 259 -20.85 17.32 10.80
CA LEU A 259 -20.61 16.12 10.01
C LEU A 259 -20.43 16.49 8.54
N VAL A 260 -19.56 15.78 7.82
CA VAL A 260 -19.32 15.98 6.38
C VAL A 260 -19.23 14.63 5.68
N HIS A 261 -19.72 14.57 4.45
CA HIS A 261 -19.49 13.41 3.60
C HIS A 261 -18.28 13.69 2.70
N PRO A 262 -17.35 12.73 2.49
CA PRO A 262 -16.22 12.90 1.56
C PRO A 262 -16.57 13.34 0.13
N LYS A 263 -17.81 13.09 -0.31
CA LYS A 263 -18.32 13.48 -1.62
C LYS A 263 -18.70 14.96 -1.71
N ASP A 264 -18.97 15.58 -0.57
CA ASP A 264 -19.39 16.99 -0.46
C ASP A 264 -18.19 17.91 -0.22
N ILE A 265 -16.97 17.41 -0.45
CA ILE A 265 -15.73 18.17 -0.35
C ILE A 265 -15.42 18.83 -1.69
N GLY A 266 -15.27 20.16 -1.69
CA GLY A 266 -14.95 20.94 -2.87
C GLY A 266 -13.48 20.80 -3.30
N GLU A 267 -13.12 21.43 -4.40
CA GLU A 267 -11.75 21.37 -4.95
C GLU A 267 -10.68 21.89 -3.99
N GLY A 268 -11.03 22.86 -3.15
CA GLY A 268 -10.15 23.42 -2.12
C GLY A 268 -9.92 22.51 -0.91
N GLY A 269 -10.54 21.33 -0.86
CA GLY A 269 -10.42 20.38 0.25
C GLY A 269 -11.34 20.67 1.44
N PHE A 270 -12.16 21.73 1.36
CA PHE A 270 -13.13 22.12 2.38
C PHE A 270 -14.55 21.65 2.01
N PRO A 271 -15.43 21.40 2.99
CA PRO A 271 -16.80 20.98 2.72
C PRO A 271 -17.63 22.10 2.08
N GLU A 272 -18.33 21.76 0.99
CA GLU A 272 -19.35 22.59 0.34
C GLU A 272 -20.72 22.44 1.00
N ARG A 273 -20.90 21.38 1.80
CA ARG A 273 -22.10 21.12 2.58
C ARG A 273 -21.76 20.47 3.92
N LEU A 274 -22.37 20.97 4.98
CA LEU A 274 -22.39 20.32 6.28
C LEU A 274 -23.67 19.49 6.44
N SER A 275 -23.53 18.31 7.02
CA SER A 275 -24.64 17.42 7.39
C SER A 275 -25.17 17.74 8.78
N ASP A 276 -26.43 17.39 9.02
CA ASP A 276 -27.08 17.53 10.33
C ASP A 276 -26.35 16.67 11.38
N PRO A 277 -25.93 17.25 12.53
CA PRO A 277 -25.39 16.49 13.65
C PRO A 277 -26.22 15.27 14.05
N ALA A 278 -27.55 15.28 13.89
CA ALA A 278 -28.41 14.13 14.21
C ALA A 278 -28.09 12.85 13.40
N GLN A 279 -27.31 12.96 12.32
CA GLN A 279 -26.90 11.83 11.46
C GLN A 279 -25.68 11.06 11.97
N TYR A 280 -25.37 11.12 13.29
CA TYR A 280 -24.24 10.40 13.90
C TYR A 280 -24.29 8.87 13.74
N SER A 281 -25.39 8.28 13.29
CA SER A 281 -25.45 6.85 13.00
C SER A 281 -24.85 6.49 11.62
N ASP A 282 -24.70 7.45 10.70
CA ASP A 282 -24.19 7.18 9.35
C ASP A 282 -22.66 7.08 9.35
N ALA A 283 -22.12 5.86 9.24
CA ALA A 283 -20.69 5.57 9.28
C ALA A 283 -19.90 6.16 8.10
N ALA A 284 -20.56 6.63 7.03
CA ALA A 284 -19.90 7.29 5.91
C ALA A 284 -19.53 8.75 6.21
N LEU A 285 -20.10 9.35 7.28
CA LEU A 285 -19.86 10.74 7.65
C LEU A 285 -18.65 10.91 8.57
N TRP A 286 -17.84 11.91 8.23
CA TRP A 286 -16.64 12.31 8.95
C TRP A 286 -16.95 13.49 9.86
N ARG A 287 -16.20 13.61 10.95
CA ARG A 287 -16.26 14.80 11.80
C ARG A 287 -15.47 15.95 11.19
N TYR A 288 -15.99 17.16 11.34
CA TYR A 288 -15.36 18.36 10.83
C TYR A 288 -15.44 19.49 11.86
N TRP A 289 -14.31 20.17 12.06
CA TRP A 289 -14.23 21.42 12.82
C TRP A 289 -13.74 22.53 11.90
N SER A 290 -14.41 23.69 11.96
CA SER A 290 -13.87 24.89 11.33
C SER A 290 -12.73 25.47 12.18
N PRO A 291 -11.84 26.29 11.59
CA PRO A 291 -10.83 27.01 12.34
C PRO A 291 -11.45 27.86 13.44
N ASP A 292 -10.73 28.05 14.54
CA ASP A 292 -11.17 28.86 15.68
C ASP A 292 -10.14 29.91 16.12
N SER A 293 -9.03 30.02 15.39
CA SER A 293 -8.01 31.02 15.62
C SER A 293 -7.63 31.74 14.32
N ALA A 294 -6.78 32.76 14.42
CA ALA A 294 -6.28 33.45 13.25
C ALA A 294 -5.42 32.52 12.38
N HIS A 295 -4.63 31.64 12.99
CA HIS A 295 -3.67 30.77 12.31
C HIS A 295 -3.88 29.32 12.75
N ASN A 296 -4.33 28.46 11.85
CA ASN A 296 -4.49 27.04 12.11
C ASN A 296 -3.86 26.19 11.00
N VAL A 297 -3.76 24.89 11.23
CA VAL A 297 -3.35 23.90 10.21
C VAL A 297 -4.40 22.82 10.08
N ALA A 298 -4.59 22.33 8.86
CA ALA A 298 -5.49 21.21 8.62
C ALA A 298 -4.84 19.90 9.08
N THR A 299 -5.62 19.09 9.78
CA THR A 299 -5.20 17.74 10.15
C THR A 299 -6.27 16.73 9.81
N ARG A 300 -5.85 15.51 9.48
CA ARG A 300 -6.70 14.35 9.41
C ARG A 300 -6.47 13.50 10.65
N GLY A 301 -7.50 13.34 11.46
CA GLY A 301 -7.45 12.56 12.70
C GLY A 301 -8.49 11.45 12.73
N HIS A 302 -8.75 10.98 13.95
CA HIS A 302 -9.78 10.00 14.23
C HIS A 302 -10.35 10.22 15.63
N ILE A 303 -11.67 10.22 15.75
CA ILE A 303 -12.35 10.38 17.03
C ILE A 303 -12.63 9.00 17.62
N PHE A 304 -11.80 8.61 18.58
CA PHE A 304 -11.84 7.28 19.21
C PHE A 304 -13.22 6.90 19.75
N VAL A 305 -13.88 7.81 20.46
CA VAL A 305 -15.19 7.55 21.09
C VAL A 305 -16.27 7.20 20.06
N MET A 306 -16.20 7.77 18.85
CA MET A 306 -17.16 7.50 17.78
C MET A 306 -16.65 6.50 16.73
N ASN A 307 -15.40 6.06 16.86
CA ASN A 307 -14.68 5.26 15.88
C ASN A 307 -14.83 5.78 14.44
N ARG A 308 -14.52 7.07 14.23
CA ARG A 308 -14.69 7.75 12.94
C ARG A 308 -13.52 8.65 12.58
N PRO A 309 -13.17 8.75 11.28
CA PRO A 309 -12.21 9.73 10.82
C PRO A 309 -12.72 11.17 11.02
N CYS A 310 -11.79 12.10 11.10
CA CYS A 310 -12.10 13.53 11.16
C CYS A 310 -11.14 14.39 10.38
N ILE A 311 -11.61 15.59 10.02
CA ILE A 311 -10.79 16.73 9.63
C ILE A 311 -10.90 17.77 10.73
N ASP A 312 -9.78 18.11 11.33
CA ASP A 312 -9.68 19.14 12.37
C ASP A 312 -8.84 20.30 11.86
N LEU A 313 -9.46 21.48 11.84
CA LEU A 313 -8.86 22.73 11.37
C LEU A 313 -8.51 23.67 12.53
N LYS A 314 -8.46 23.18 13.77
CA LYS A 314 -8.21 23.97 14.99
C LYS A 314 -6.80 23.84 15.54
N ILE A 315 -6.00 22.94 14.96
CA ILE A 315 -4.64 22.69 15.43
C ILE A 315 -3.77 23.93 15.17
N SER A 316 -3.03 24.37 16.19
CA SER A 316 -2.09 25.48 16.05
C SER A 316 -0.82 25.02 15.31
N PRO A 317 -0.18 25.87 14.48
CA PRO A 317 1.05 25.47 13.75
C PRO A 317 2.22 25.02 14.65
N ASP A 318 2.26 25.47 15.90
CA ASP A 318 3.26 25.15 16.91
C ASP A 318 2.84 24.00 17.85
N GLU A 319 1.59 23.54 17.76
CA GLU A 319 1.06 22.47 18.60
C GLU A 319 1.81 21.16 18.35
N LYS A 320 2.03 20.40 19.44
CA LYS A 320 2.68 19.09 19.41
C LYS A 320 1.88 18.10 20.21
N THR A 321 1.69 16.92 19.66
CA THR A 321 1.21 15.75 20.41
C THR A 321 2.01 14.52 20.00
N LYS A 322 2.03 13.49 20.85
CA LYS A 322 2.74 12.25 20.57
C LYS A 322 2.33 11.61 19.24
N CYS A 323 1.05 11.71 18.89
CA CYS A 323 0.48 11.08 17.69
C CYS A 323 0.43 12.01 16.47
N LEU A 324 0.90 13.25 16.59
CA LEU A 324 0.92 14.23 15.49
C LEU A 324 2.13 13.96 14.59
N THR A 325 1.84 13.52 13.37
CA THR A 325 2.81 13.07 12.36
C THR A 325 2.36 13.54 10.97
N PHE A 326 3.08 13.19 9.92
CA PHE A 326 2.68 13.41 8.54
C PHE A 326 2.95 12.16 7.71
N ARG A 327 2.29 12.10 6.55
CA ARG A 327 2.53 11.07 5.53
C ARG A 327 3.45 11.62 4.46
N PRO A 328 4.65 11.03 4.29
CA PRO A 328 5.53 11.43 3.21
C PRO A 328 4.94 11.11 1.84
N MET A 329 5.14 12.05 0.91
CA MET A 329 4.92 11.91 -0.52
C MET A 329 6.22 12.11 -1.26
N TYR A 330 6.37 11.42 -2.38
CA TYR A 330 7.60 11.41 -3.16
C TYR A 330 7.31 11.57 -4.63
N ARG A 331 8.12 12.36 -5.33
CA ARG A 331 8.08 12.42 -6.80
C ARG A 331 8.44 11.08 -7.43
N THR A 332 9.40 10.39 -6.83
CA THR A 332 9.90 9.10 -7.30
C THR A 332 10.37 8.29 -6.11
N ILE A 333 10.22 6.97 -6.14
CA ILE A 333 10.78 6.07 -5.11
C ILE A 333 12.05 5.33 -5.58
N PRO A 334 12.98 5.01 -4.65
CA PRO A 334 14.09 4.11 -4.95
C PRO A 334 13.58 2.75 -5.43
N ASP A 335 14.41 2.09 -6.23
CA ASP A 335 14.17 0.72 -6.62
C ASP A 335 14.20 -0.22 -5.41
N LEU A 336 13.36 -1.26 -5.46
CA LEU A 336 13.31 -2.29 -4.44
C LEU A 336 14.61 -3.09 -4.44
N LYS A 337 15.25 -3.15 -3.27
CA LYS A 337 16.50 -3.89 -3.05
C LYS A 337 16.25 -5.07 -2.12
N CYS A 338 16.70 -6.24 -2.53
CA CYS A 338 16.69 -7.44 -1.71
C CYS A 338 17.97 -8.25 -1.92
N GLU A 339 18.39 -8.95 -0.88
CA GLU A 339 19.47 -9.93 -0.91
C GLU A 339 18.91 -11.31 -0.54
N VAL A 340 19.46 -12.34 -1.17
CA VAL A 340 19.12 -13.73 -0.91
C VAL A 340 20.34 -14.42 -0.32
N GLU A 341 20.19 -14.95 0.90
CA GLU A 341 21.23 -15.69 1.61
C GLU A 341 20.86 -17.16 1.65
N ARG A 342 21.81 -18.06 1.33
CA ARG A 342 21.58 -19.51 1.44
C ARG A 342 21.76 -19.92 2.90
N VAL A 343 20.74 -20.57 3.47
CA VAL A 343 20.73 -21.04 4.85
C VAL A 343 20.62 -22.56 4.83
N GLY A 344 21.73 -23.25 5.02
CA GLY A 344 21.79 -24.71 4.87
C GLY A 344 21.69 -25.19 3.42
N GLU A 345 21.38 -26.47 3.24
CA GLU A 345 21.49 -27.11 1.91
C GLU A 345 20.36 -26.74 0.93
N ARG A 346 19.15 -26.45 1.43
CA ARG A 346 17.94 -26.28 0.59
C ARG A 346 17.10 -25.06 0.90
N TRP A 347 17.51 -24.23 1.87
CA TRP A 347 16.74 -23.07 2.30
C TRP A 347 17.47 -21.78 1.94
N VAL A 348 16.67 -20.75 1.71
CA VAL A 348 17.16 -19.38 1.54
C VAL A 348 16.39 -18.46 2.44
N GLU A 349 17.06 -17.39 2.87
CA GLU A 349 16.45 -16.25 3.51
C GLU A 349 16.50 -15.04 2.59
N VAL A 350 15.52 -14.15 2.73
CA VAL A 350 15.46 -12.89 1.99
C VAL A 350 15.53 -11.75 2.97
N LYS A 351 16.53 -10.90 2.75
CA LYS A 351 16.66 -9.60 3.39
C LYS A 351 16.15 -8.53 2.43
N VAL A 352 15.05 -7.88 2.78
CA VAL A 352 14.51 -6.74 2.01
C VAL A 352 14.99 -5.46 2.66
N TYR A 353 15.61 -4.59 1.87
CA TYR A 353 16.06 -3.29 2.35
C TYR A 353 14.90 -2.29 2.29
N PRO A 354 14.50 -1.68 3.41
CA PRO A 354 13.45 -0.67 3.42
C PRO A 354 13.79 0.46 2.43
N ARG A 355 12.84 0.84 1.58
CA ARG A 355 13.00 2.05 0.76
C ARG A 355 12.79 3.26 1.65
N LEU A 356 13.90 3.85 2.07
CA LEU A 356 13.89 5.06 2.88
C LEU A 356 14.18 6.26 2.00
N PHE A 357 13.52 7.36 2.35
CA PHE A 357 13.87 8.66 1.84
C PHE A 357 14.47 9.46 2.98
N ASN A 358 15.58 10.13 2.67
CA ASN A 358 16.30 10.98 3.58
C ASN A 358 15.45 12.19 3.97
N VAL A 359 14.52 12.00 4.90
CA VAL A 359 14.03 13.08 5.75
C VAL A 359 15.03 13.14 6.90
N ARG A 360 16.16 13.82 6.67
CA ARG A 360 17.16 14.05 7.72
C ARG A 360 16.69 15.23 8.56
N ARG A 361 16.58 15.03 9.87
CA ARG A 361 16.48 16.13 10.82
C ARG A 361 17.83 16.86 10.91
#